data_AF-A0A955WQC4-F1
#
_entry.id   AF-A0A955WQC4-F1
#
_cell.length_a   1.000
_cell.length_b   1.000
_cell.length_c   1.000
_cell.angle_alpha   90.00
_cell.angle_beta   90.00
_cell.angle_gamma   90.00
#
_symmetry.space_group_name_H-M   'P 1'
#
loop_
_entity.id
_entity.type
_entity.pdbx_description
1 polymer ?
#
loop_
_entity_poly.entity_id
_entity_poly.type
_entity_poly.pdbx_seq_one_letter_code
_entity_poly.pdbx_strand_id
1 'polypeptide(L)'
;MAISRRTFIQAGSAAAGATVLGVGPATQWFGLTPDVVHNPGTEGVKVVPSFCELCFWKCGILAHVNGEGRVTKIEGNPAHPLSQGKLCPRGTGGTGL
;
A
#
# COMPACT_ATOMS: atom_id res chain seq x y z
N MET A 1 -8.49 44.26 -34.58
CA MET A 1 -7.15 43.77 -34.15
C MET A 1 -7.07 42.31 -34.56
N ALA A 2 -6.30 41.96 -35.61
CA ALA A 2 -6.24 40.60 -36.12
C ALA A 2 -5.14 39.81 -35.38
N ILE A 3 -5.47 38.63 -34.85
CA ILE A 3 -4.48 37.73 -34.24
C ILE A 3 -3.56 37.20 -35.34
N SER A 4 -2.25 37.37 -35.17
CA SER A 4 -1.26 36.86 -36.11
C SER A 4 -0.96 35.38 -35.84
N ARG A 5 -0.65 34.62 -36.90
CA ARG A 5 -0.33 33.17 -36.80
C ARG A 5 0.76 32.88 -35.77
N ARG A 6 1.78 33.74 -35.68
CA ARG A 6 2.86 33.64 -34.68
C ARG A 6 2.36 33.79 -33.24
N THR A 7 1.41 34.70 -33.00
CA THR A 7 0.84 34.95 -31.67
C THR A 7 -0.02 33.77 -31.24
N PHE A 8 -0.76 33.16 -32.18
CA PHE A 8 -1.52 31.95 -31.94
C PHE A 8 -0.61 30.77 -31.56
N ILE A 9 0.48 30.55 -32.30
CA ILE A 9 1.44 29.48 -32.02
C ILE A 9 2.13 29.69 -30.66
N GLN A 10 2.57 30.92 -30.38
CA GLN A 10 3.20 31.26 -29.09
C GLN A 10 2.25 31.02 -27.91
N ALA A 11 1.00 31.51 -28.00
CA ALA A 11 0.01 31.28 -26.96
C ALA A 11 -0.31 29.80 -26.76
N GLY A 12 -0.46 29.03 -27.85
CA GLY A 12 -0.71 27.59 -27.79
C GLY A 12 0.45 26.83 -27.15
N SER A 13 1.70 27.16 -27.50
CA SER A 13 2.89 26.53 -26.91
C SER A 13 3.06 26.85 -25.42
N ALA A 14 2.75 28.08 -25.01
CA ALA A 14 2.77 28.48 -23.59
C ALA A 14 1.68 27.78 -22.78
N ALA A 15 0.47 27.66 -23.32
CA ALA A 15 -0.64 26.97 -22.67
C ALA A 15 -0.35 25.48 -22.47
N ALA A 16 0.22 24.81 -23.47
CA ALA A 16 0.63 23.41 -23.37
C ALA A 16 1.76 23.17 -22.35
N GLY A 17 2.72 24.09 -22.24
CA GLY A 17 3.77 24.02 -21.22
C GLY A 17 3.22 24.17 -19.79
N ALA A 18 2.26 25.06 -19.60
CA ALA A 18 1.65 25.31 -18.28
C ALA A 18 0.83 24.11 -17.77
N THR A 19 0.13 23.39 -18.64
CA THR A 19 -0.65 22.22 -18.24
C THR A 19 0.25 21.06 -17.79
N VAL A 20 1.36 20.80 -18.48
CA VAL A 20 2.29 19.71 -18.09
C VAL A 20 2.89 19.95 -16.70
N LEU A 21 3.23 21.20 -16.36
CA LEU A 21 3.78 21.54 -15.05
C LEU A 21 2.71 21.63 -13.94
N GLY A 22 1.47 21.97 -14.29
CA GLY A 22 0.38 22.13 -13.31
C GLY A 22 -0.26 20.81 -12.85
N VAL A 23 -0.22 19.75 -13.65
CA VAL A 23 -0.92 18.49 -13.36
C VAL A 23 -0.33 17.76 -12.14
N GLY A 24 0.99 17.71 -12.00
CA GLY A 24 1.64 17.05 -10.86
C GLY A 24 1.24 17.65 -9.50
N PRO A 25 1.46 18.96 -9.29
CA PRO A 25 1.07 19.63 -8.05
C PRO A 25 -0.45 19.58 -7.80
N ALA A 26 -1.27 19.72 -8.83
CA ALA A 26 -2.72 19.65 -8.68
C ALA A 26 -3.18 18.24 -8.27
N THR A 27 -2.65 17.19 -8.87
CA THR A 27 -3.01 15.80 -8.52
C THR A 27 -2.56 15.42 -7.11
N GLN A 28 -1.43 15.94 -6.65
CA GLN A 28 -0.98 15.79 -5.26
C GLN A 28 -1.90 16.56 -4.28
N TRP A 29 -2.26 17.82 -4.60
CA TRP A 29 -3.13 18.65 -3.76
C TRP A 29 -4.52 18.05 -3.57
N PHE A 30 -5.10 17.50 -4.64
CA PHE A 30 -6.42 16.88 -4.60
C PHE A 30 -6.39 15.40 -4.15
N GLY A 31 -5.23 14.86 -3.77
CA GLY A 31 -5.10 13.47 -3.34
C GLY A 31 -5.47 12.46 -4.43
N LEU A 32 -5.32 12.84 -5.70
CA LEU A 32 -5.60 11.99 -6.86
C LEU A 32 -4.43 11.04 -7.18
N THR A 33 -3.25 11.30 -6.62
CA THR A 33 -2.14 10.35 -6.64
C THR A 33 -2.37 9.28 -5.58
N PRO A 34 -2.25 7.98 -5.92
CA PRO A 34 -2.32 6.92 -4.92
C PRO A 34 -1.20 7.10 -3.90
N ASP A 35 -1.52 6.82 -2.64
CA ASP A 35 -0.53 6.68 -1.60
C ASP A 35 0.46 5.57 -1.97
N VAL A 36 1.75 5.84 -1.74
CA VAL A 36 2.77 4.81 -1.93
C VAL A 36 2.57 3.81 -0.79
N VAL A 37 1.86 2.72 -1.09
CA VAL A 37 1.74 1.59 -0.17
C VAL A 37 3.14 1.00 -0.01
N HIS A 38 3.81 1.36 1.08
CA HIS A 38 5.13 0.86 1.40
C HIS A 38 5.02 -0.64 1.66
N ASN A 39 5.54 -1.47 0.75
CA ASN A 39 5.62 -2.91 0.98
C ASN A 39 6.76 -3.17 1.98
N PRO A 40 6.49 -3.61 3.21
CA PRO A 40 7.51 -3.80 4.24
C PRO A 40 8.52 -4.93 3.95
N GLY A 41 8.44 -5.59 2.79
CA GLY A 41 9.13 -6.87 2.57
C GLY A 41 8.50 -7.94 3.45
N THR A 42 7.20 -8.18 3.24
CA THR A 42 6.37 -9.03 4.11
C THR A 42 6.63 -10.54 4.01
N GLU A 43 7.45 -10.97 3.06
CA GLU A 43 8.04 -12.31 3.04
C GLU A 43 9.17 -12.33 4.06
N GLY A 44 8.81 -12.44 5.34
CA GLY A 44 9.77 -12.43 6.43
C GLY A 44 10.90 -13.44 6.20
N VAL A 45 12.11 -13.12 6.66
CA VAL A 45 13.29 -14.00 6.61
C VAL A 45 13.02 -15.30 7.36
N LYS A 46 12.08 -15.28 8.32
CA LYS A 46 11.68 -16.43 9.12
C LYS A 46 10.16 -16.50 9.25
N VAL A 47 9.61 -17.69 9.11
CA VAL A 47 8.22 -17.99 9.44
C VAL A 47 8.16 -18.75 10.76
N VAL A 48 7.41 -18.22 11.72
CA VAL A 48 7.28 -18.80 13.07
C VAL A 48 5.82 -19.24 13.29
N PRO A 49 5.58 -20.54 13.53
CA PRO A 49 4.27 -21.01 13.98
C PRO A 49 3.93 -20.43 15.36
N SER A 50 2.75 -19.85 15.49
CA SER A 50 2.25 -19.26 16.73
C SER A 50 0.72 -19.38 16.81
N PHE A 51 0.09 -18.71 17.77
CA PHE A 51 -1.36 -18.60 17.88
C PHE A 51 -1.78 -17.13 18.08
N CYS A 52 -2.98 -16.80 17.61
CA CYS A 52 -3.55 -15.45 17.66
C CYS A 52 -4.28 -15.20 18.99
N GLU A 53 -3.84 -14.21 19.79
CA GLU A 53 -4.48 -13.86 21.07
C GLU A 53 -5.48 -12.69 21.01
N LEU A 54 -5.94 -12.30 19.81
CA LEU A 54 -6.94 -11.22 19.69
C LEU A 54 -8.33 -11.61 20.20
N CYS A 55 -8.63 -12.89 20.30
CA CYS A 55 -9.88 -13.39 20.89
C CYS A 55 -9.65 -14.76 21.55
N PHE A 56 -10.66 -15.24 22.26
CA PHE A 56 -10.63 -16.50 23.00
C PHE A 56 -10.50 -17.77 22.12
N TRP A 57 -10.64 -17.66 20.79
CA TRP A 57 -10.53 -18.81 19.88
C TRP A 57 -9.09 -19.28 19.64
N LYS A 58 -8.08 -18.44 19.91
CA LYS A 58 -6.65 -18.79 19.79
C LYS A 58 -6.28 -19.50 18.47
N CYS A 59 -6.71 -18.96 17.34
CA CYS A 59 -6.43 -19.55 16.02
C CYS A 59 -4.93 -19.71 15.77
N GLY A 60 -4.50 -20.84 15.21
CA GLY A 60 -3.10 -21.06 14.81
C GLY A 60 -2.70 -20.18 13.62
N ILE A 61 -1.50 -19.61 13.70
CA ILE A 61 -0.97 -18.66 12.73
C ILE A 61 0.46 -18.98 12.33
N LEU A 62 0.87 -18.41 11.21
CA LEU A 62 2.24 -18.31 10.74
C LEU A 62 2.62 -16.83 10.75
N ALA A 63 3.54 -16.46 11.63
CA ALA A 63 4.06 -15.11 11.75
C ALA A 63 5.33 -14.97 10.89
N HIS A 64 5.29 -14.07 9.92
CA HIS A 64 6.44 -13.73 9.08
C HIS A 64 7.24 -12.63 9.77
N VAL A 65 8.52 -12.92 10.04
CA VAL A 65 9.43 -12.05 10.79
C VAL A 65 10.53 -11.55 9.87
N ASN A 66 10.71 -10.23 9.79
CA ASN A 66 11.76 -9.63 8.97
C ASN A 66 13.16 -9.78 9.63
N GLY A 67 14.21 -9.33 8.93
CA GLY A 67 15.58 -9.39 9.44
C GLY A 67 15.83 -8.57 10.71
N GLU A 68 14.97 -7.60 11.02
CA GLU A 68 15.02 -6.78 12.24
C GLU A 68 14.29 -7.42 13.43
N GLY A 69 13.70 -8.61 13.24
CA GLY A 69 12.97 -9.33 14.29
C GLY A 69 11.52 -8.85 14.47
N ARG A 70 10.98 -8.03 13.57
CA ARG A 70 9.58 -7.54 13.63
C ARG A 70 8.65 -8.43 12.81
N VAL A 71 7.43 -8.63 13.31
CA VAL A 71 6.37 -9.34 12.56
C VAL A 71 5.81 -8.41 11.50
N THR A 72 5.95 -8.79 10.23
CA THR A 72 5.49 -7.99 9.09
C THR A 72 4.19 -8.51 8.48
N LYS A 73 3.89 -9.81 8.66
CA LYS A 73 2.68 -10.44 8.14
C LYS A 73 2.25 -11.60 9.03
N ILE A 74 0.94 -11.79 9.15
CA ILE A 74 0.34 -12.91 9.85
C ILE A 74 -0.59 -13.64 8.87
N GLU A 75 -0.40 -14.95 8.74
CA GLU A 75 -1.25 -15.82 7.93
C GLU A 75 -1.82 -16.95 8.78
N GLY A 76 -2.95 -17.52 8.38
CA GLY A 76 -3.50 -18.68 9.06
C GLY A 76 -2.61 -19.89 8.82
N ASN A 77 -2.44 -20.76 9.81
CA ASN A 77 -1.73 -22.02 9.62
C ASN A 77 -2.68 -23.05 8.95
N PRO A 78 -2.36 -23.61 7.76
CA PRO A 78 -3.16 -24.65 7.10
C PRO A 78 -3.27 -25.95 7.92
N ALA A 79 -2.25 -26.27 8.72
CA ALA A 79 -2.22 -27.47 9.54
C ALA A 79 -3.02 -27.35 10.85
N HIS A 80 -3.43 -26.13 11.23
CA HIS A 80 -4.14 -25.92 12.49
C HIS A 80 -5.66 -26.03 12.29
N PRO A 81 -6.37 -26.83 13.12
CA PRO A 81 -7.76 -27.22 12.86
C PRO A 81 -8.75 -26.05 12.85
N LEU A 82 -8.49 -24.99 13.63
CA LEU A 82 -9.39 -23.82 13.68
C LEU A 82 -9.15 -22.82 12.55
N SER A 83 -7.91 -22.65 12.09
CA SER A 83 -7.58 -21.62 11.10
C SER A 83 -7.62 -22.16 9.68
N GLN A 84 -7.14 -23.40 9.45
CA GLN A 84 -7.06 -24.03 8.13
C GLN A 84 -6.52 -23.10 7.02
N GLY A 85 -5.54 -22.26 7.36
CA GLY A 85 -4.94 -21.32 6.41
C GLY A 85 -5.67 -19.97 6.26
N LYS A 86 -6.74 -19.74 7.02
CA LYS A 86 -7.57 -18.53 6.96
C LYS A 86 -7.58 -17.79 8.30
N LEU A 87 -7.76 -16.47 8.23
CA LEU A 87 -7.90 -15.59 9.38
C LEU A 87 -9.00 -14.56 9.16
N CYS A 88 -9.61 -14.13 10.26
CA CYS A 88 -10.54 -13.00 10.25
C CYS A 88 -9.77 -11.67 10.12
N PRO A 89 -10.45 -10.55 9.78
CA PRO A 89 -9.80 -9.26 9.62
C PRO A 89 -8.98 -8.81 10.84
N ARG A 90 -9.46 -9.16 12.05
CA ARG A 90 -8.75 -8.88 13.31
C ARG A 90 -7.43 -9.64 13.41
N GLY A 91 -7.43 -10.91 13.00
CA GLY A 91 -6.24 -11.77 13.02
C GLY A 91 -5.22 -11.35 11.97
N THR A 92 -5.67 -11.06 10.76
CA THR A 92 -4.81 -10.56 9.68
C THR A 92 -4.21 -9.19 10.01
N GLY A 93 -4.99 -8.31 10.67
CA GLY A 93 -4.55 -7.01 11.17
C GLY A 93 -3.78 -7.06 12.49
N GLY A 94 -3.51 -8.25 13.05
CA GLY A 94 -2.83 -8.41 14.33
C GLY A 94 -1.35 -8.00 14.33
N THR A 95 -0.80 -7.61 13.19
CA THR A 95 0.59 -7.13 13.06
C THR A 95 0.80 -5.75 13.70
N GLY A 96 -0.27 -4.97 13.90
CA GLY A 96 -0.21 -3.68 14.60
C GLY A 96 0.78 -2.68 13.97
N LEU A 97 0.80 -2.62 12.63
CA LEU A 97 1.47 -1.54 11.88
C LEU A 97 0.60 -0.28 11.86
#